data_AF-A0A816EBQ3-F1
#
_entry.id   AF-A0A816EBQ3-F1
#
_cell.length_a   1.000
_cell.length_b   1.000
_cell.length_c   1.000
_cell.angle_alpha   90.00
_cell.angle_beta   90.00
_cell.angle_gamma   90.00
#
_symmetry.space_group_name_H-M   'P 1'
#
loop_
_entity.id
_entity.type
_entity.pdbx_description
1 polymer ?
#
loop_
_entity_poly.entity_id
_entity_poly.type
_entity_poly.pdbx_seq_one_letter_code
_entity_poly.pdbx_strand_id
1 'polypeptide(L)'
;MTILYNISRHEDGIQSLNALDLVSVLKEIQTTVKESDSYFEEIVEILCMTLALLSTTEQIKNDRKQMNVVLDRILESVVWAAGEEDYRYGFHVSEPLVVLVKLFSYDRTLDYIIQHAEVEQLEKTTTLEFLLDFFSKYYATVKHDDPLKLTTMTALCNIFWSVSLRPQYKQE
;
A
#
# COMPACT_ATOMS: atom_id res chain seq x y z
N MET A 1 -12.32 5.22 -11.76
CA MET A 1 -11.05 5.07 -11.01
C MET A 1 -10.45 3.67 -11.14
N THR A 2 -11.22 2.59 -11.02
CA THR A 2 -10.73 1.20 -11.13
C THR A 2 -10.00 0.88 -12.43
N ILE A 3 -10.42 1.45 -13.57
CA ILE A 3 -9.70 1.27 -14.85
C ILE A 3 -8.29 1.85 -14.78
N LEU A 4 -8.14 3.05 -14.23
CA LEU A 4 -6.83 3.71 -14.07
C LEU A 4 -5.92 2.89 -13.16
N TYR A 5 -6.46 2.40 -12.05
CA TYR A 5 -5.74 1.51 -11.14
C TYR A 5 -5.28 0.22 -11.82
N ASN A 6 -6.17 -0.44 -12.57
CA ASN A 6 -5.81 -1.67 -13.27
C ASN A 6 -4.68 -1.44 -14.28
N ILE A 7 -4.69 -0.31 -14.98
CA ILE A 7 -3.61 0.05 -15.92
C ILE A 7 -2.31 0.35 -15.14
N SER A 8 -2.37 1.12 -14.04
CA SER A 8 -1.17 1.50 -13.27
C SER A 8 -0.50 0.33 -12.53
N ARG A 9 -1.12 -0.85 -12.49
CA ARG A 9 -0.48 -2.07 -11.97
C ARG A 9 0.61 -2.62 -12.90
N HIS A 10 0.61 -2.22 -14.17
CA HIS A 10 1.55 -2.71 -15.19
C HIS A 10 2.56 -1.63 -15.58
N GLU A 11 3.81 -2.03 -15.86
CA GLU A 11 4.90 -1.10 -16.18
C GLU A 11 4.60 -0.24 -17.43
N ASP A 12 4.17 -0.87 -18.53
CA ASP A 12 3.78 -0.17 -19.76
C ASP A 12 2.58 0.78 -19.51
N GLY A 13 1.71 0.39 -18.58
CA GLY A 13 0.59 1.21 -18.13
C GLY A 13 1.05 2.44 -17.36
N ILE A 14 1.96 2.28 -16.39
CA ILE A 14 2.58 3.39 -15.65
C ILE A 14 3.23 4.38 -16.63
N GLN A 15 4.03 3.89 -17.58
CA GLN A 15 4.69 4.75 -18.57
C GLN A 15 3.69 5.53 -19.41
N SER A 16 2.65 4.87 -19.91
CA SER A 16 1.60 5.49 -20.73
C SER A 16 0.82 6.56 -19.95
N LEU A 17 0.50 6.29 -18.69
CA LEU A 17 -0.24 7.21 -17.83
C LEU A 17 0.64 8.40 -17.40
N ASN A 18 1.92 8.18 -17.11
CA ASN A 18 2.86 9.25 -16.77
C ASN A 18 3.16 10.17 -17.96
N ALA A 19 3.16 9.65 -19.19
CA ALA A 19 3.26 10.48 -20.40
C ALA A 19 2.10 11.47 -20.57
N LEU A 20 0.97 11.23 -19.89
CA LEU A 20 -0.21 12.08 -19.87
C LEU A 20 -0.29 12.98 -18.62
N ASP A 21 0.80 13.08 -17.83
CA ASP A 21 0.86 13.86 -16.58
C ASP A 21 -0.23 13.48 -15.55
N LEU A 22 -0.56 12.18 -15.50
CA LEU A 22 -1.68 11.71 -14.67
C LEU A 22 -1.45 11.95 -13.17
N VAL A 23 -0.21 11.99 -12.68
CA VAL A 23 0.09 12.31 -11.27
C VAL A 23 -0.49 13.68 -10.89
N SER A 24 -0.29 14.71 -11.73
CA SER A 24 -0.78 16.06 -11.46
C SER A 24 -2.31 16.10 -11.44
N VAL A 25 -2.95 15.42 -12.40
CA VAL A 25 -4.42 15.30 -12.48
C VAL A 25 -4.99 14.58 -11.26
N LEU A 26 -4.38 13.48 -10.82
CA LEU A 26 -4.86 12.73 -9.65
C LEU A 26 -4.74 13.54 -8.35
N LYS A 27 -3.68 14.35 -8.21
CA LYS A 27 -3.54 15.28 -7.08
C LYS A 27 -4.64 16.33 -7.07
N GLU A 28 -4.99 16.88 -8.24
CA GLU A 28 -6.11 17.81 -8.36
C GLU A 28 -7.43 17.13 -7.96
N ILE A 29 -7.71 15.93 -8.48
CA ILE A 29 -8.90 15.16 -8.13
C ILE A 29 -8.97 14.94 -6.62
N GLN A 30 -7.87 14.55 -5.97
CA GLN A 30 -7.81 14.34 -4.52
C GLN A 30 -8.24 15.58 -3.72
N THR A 31 -8.00 16.79 -4.22
CA THR A 31 -8.46 18.03 -3.56
C THR A 31 -9.94 18.36 -3.81
N THR A 32 -10.55 17.75 -4.83
CA THR A 32 -11.94 18.02 -5.22
C THR A 32 -12.95 17.04 -4.63
N VAL A 33 -12.49 15.82 -4.28
CA VAL A 33 -13.31 14.76 -3.67
C VAL A 33 -13.66 15.15 -2.23
N LYS A 34 -14.94 15.04 -1.87
CA LYS A 34 -15.46 15.51 -0.57
C LYS A 34 -15.94 14.35 0.28
N GLU A 35 -15.75 14.43 1.60
CA GLU A 35 -16.23 13.42 2.57
C GLU A 35 -17.75 13.14 2.46
N SER A 36 -18.52 14.09 1.93
CA SER A 36 -19.95 13.92 1.66
C SER A 36 -20.28 12.97 0.50
N ASP A 37 -19.29 12.57 -0.31
CA ASP A 37 -19.50 11.70 -1.46
C ASP A 37 -19.72 10.26 -1.00
N SER A 38 -20.75 9.59 -1.54
CA SER A 38 -21.14 8.24 -1.11
C SER A 38 -20.08 7.15 -1.32
N TYR A 39 -19.02 7.45 -2.08
CA TYR A 39 -17.90 6.56 -2.36
C TYR A 39 -16.56 7.21 -2.01
N PHE A 40 -16.56 8.20 -1.09
CA PHE A 40 -15.37 8.97 -0.74
C PHE A 40 -14.18 8.08 -0.39
N GLU A 41 -14.34 7.17 0.56
CA GLU A 41 -13.26 6.29 1.03
C GLU A 41 -12.71 5.40 -0.10
N GLU A 42 -13.58 4.75 -0.87
CA GLU A 42 -13.15 3.91 -2.01
C GLU A 42 -12.42 4.72 -3.09
N ILE A 43 -12.89 5.94 -3.39
CA ILE A 43 -12.26 6.82 -4.38
C ILE A 43 -10.88 7.27 -3.88
N VAL A 44 -10.79 7.70 -2.62
CA VAL A 44 -9.53 8.13 -2.00
C VAL A 44 -8.54 6.98 -1.95
N GLU A 45 -8.97 5.78 -1.59
CA GLU A 45 -8.11 4.60 -1.55
C GLU A 45 -7.54 4.26 -2.93
N ILE A 46 -8.38 4.22 -3.97
CA ILE A 46 -7.91 3.98 -5.34
C ILE A 46 -6.97 5.11 -5.80
N LEU A 47 -7.27 6.36 -5.46
CA LEU A 47 -6.41 7.51 -5.79
C LEU A 47 -5.04 7.35 -5.14
N CYS A 48 -4.98 7.04 -3.85
CA CYS A 48 -3.75 6.80 -3.11
C CYS A 48 -2.93 5.66 -3.72
N MET A 49 -3.55 4.51 -3.96
CA MET A 49 -2.88 3.38 -4.59
C MET A 49 -2.36 3.72 -6.00
N THR A 50 -3.15 4.43 -6.80
CA THR A 50 -2.76 4.83 -8.17
C THR A 50 -1.63 5.86 -8.14
N LEU A 51 -1.71 6.87 -7.28
CA LEU A 51 -0.65 7.87 -7.09
C LEU A 51 0.66 7.21 -6.66
N ALA A 52 0.60 6.27 -5.72
CA ALA A 52 1.75 5.52 -5.27
C ALA A 52 2.41 4.72 -6.41
N LEU A 53 1.61 4.05 -7.24
CA LEU A 53 2.10 3.27 -8.38
C LEU A 53 2.72 4.13 -9.48
N LEU A 54 2.22 5.35 -9.70
CA LEU A 54 2.69 6.25 -10.74
C LEU A 54 3.90 7.09 -10.32
N SER A 55 4.08 7.32 -9.02
CA SER A 55 5.11 8.22 -8.50
C SER A 55 6.51 7.65 -8.67
N THR A 56 7.40 8.42 -9.28
CA THR A 56 8.83 8.07 -9.36
C THR A 56 9.52 8.22 -8.00
N THR A 57 10.70 7.61 -7.86
CA THR A 57 11.54 7.76 -6.66
C THR A 57 11.82 9.23 -6.33
N GLU A 58 12.04 10.08 -7.34
CA GLU A 58 12.32 11.49 -7.17
C GLU A 58 11.08 12.26 -6.71
N GLN A 59 9.91 11.94 -7.26
CA GLN A 59 8.65 12.55 -6.83
C GLN A 59 8.31 12.18 -5.38
N ILE A 60 8.50 10.92 -4.99
CA ILE A 60 8.33 10.47 -3.59
C ILE A 60 9.28 11.23 -2.66
N LYS A 61 10.53 11.49 -3.08
CA LYS A 61 11.50 12.25 -2.28
C LYS A 61 11.13 13.73 -2.15
N ASN A 62 10.60 14.34 -3.22
CA ASN A 62 10.31 15.76 -3.26
C ASN A 62 8.97 16.12 -2.62
N ASP A 63 8.01 15.18 -2.60
CA ASP A 63 6.68 15.39 -2.03
C ASP A 63 6.40 14.47 -0.83
N ARG A 64 7.33 14.49 0.13
CA ARG A 64 7.28 13.60 1.29
C ARG A 64 5.99 13.73 2.09
N LYS A 65 5.53 14.95 2.35
CA LYS A 65 4.36 15.16 3.21
C LYS A 65 3.11 14.55 2.59
N GLN A 66 2.87 14.77 1.30
CA GLN A 66 1.73 14.17 0.62
C GLN A 66 1.89 12.65 0.50
N MET A 67 3.10 12.18 0.17
CA MET A 67 3.34 10.75 0.02
C MET A 67 3.17 10.00 1.34
N ASN A 68 3.59 10.57 2.47
CA ASN A 68 3.36 10.00 3.80
C ASN A 68 1.88 9.76 4.05
N VAL A 69 1.02 10.76 3.78
CA VAL A 69 -0.45 10.60 3.88
C VAL A 69 -0.95 9.47 2.98
N VAL A 70 -0.45 9.36 1.75
CA VAL A 70 -0.81 8.27 0.83
C VAL A 70 -0.39 6.91 1.40
N LEU A 71 0.82 6.81 1.96
CA LEU A 71 1.35 5.56 2.53
C LEU A 71 0.60 5.16 3.80
N ASP A 72 0.30 6.11 4.69
CA ASP A 72 -0.47 5.86 5.91
C ASP A 72 -1.87 5.35 5.56
N ARG A 73 -2.53 5.95 4.55
CA ARG A 73 -3.84 5.48 4.06
C ARG A 73 -3.78 4.07 3.48
N ILE A 74 -2.75 3.75 2.70
CA ILE A 74 -2.59 2.39 2.15
C ILE A 74 -2.34 1.39 3.28
N LEU A 75 -1.52 1.73 4.28
CA LEU A 75 -1.28 0.87 5.43
C LEU A 75 -2.54 0.70 6.30
N GLU A 76 -3.29 1.78 6.53
CA GLU A 76 -4.58 1.78 7.22
C GLU A 76 -5.56 0.80 6.55
N SER A 77 -5.67 0.82 5.22
CA SER A 77 -6.48 -0.16 4.49
C SER A 77 -6.04 -1.60 4.74
N VAL A 78 -4.73 -1.87 4.79
CA VAL A 78 -4.21 -3.20 5.14
C VAL A 78 -4.62 -3.60 6.56
N VAL A 79 -4.52 -2.67 7.53
CA VAL A 79 -4.87 -2.95 8.93
C VAL A 79 -6.35 -3.23 9.09
N TRP A 80 -7.23 -2.40 8.50
CA TRP A 80 -8.66 -2.63 8.51
C TRP A 80 -9.04 -3.94 7.84
N ALA A 81 -8.56 -4.17 6.61
CA ALA A 81 -8.85 -5.40 5.89
C ALA A 81 -8.36 -6.64 6.65
N ALA A 82 -7.22 -6.60 7.34
CA ALA A 82 -6.73 -7.73 8.15
C ALA A 82 -7.62 -8.07 9.37
N GLY A 83 -8.43 -7.10 9.81
CA GLY A 83 -9.40 -7.25 10.89
C GLY A 83 -10.69 -7.97 10.47
N GLU A 84 -11.07 -7.87 9.20
CA GLU A 84 -12.34 -8.37 8.66
C GLU A 84 -12.31 -9.89 8.36
N GLU A 85 -13.49 -10.54 8.37
CA GLU A 85 -13.61 -11.99 8.16
C GLU A 85 -13.22 -12.44 6.74
N ASP A 86 -13.53 -11.62 5.73
CA ASP A 86 -13.25 -11.89 4.31
C ASP A 86 -11.98 -11.18 3.80
N TYR A 87 -11.25 -10.53 4.71
CA TYR A 87 -10.05 -9.76 4.46
C TYR A 87 -10.23 -8.61 3.47
N ARG A 88 -11.39 -7.92 3.54
CA ARG A 88 -11.72 -6.79 2.66
C ARG A 88 -12.07 -5.53 3.44
N TYR A 89 -11.54 -4.41 2.97
CA TYR A 89 -11.99 -3.06 3.33
C TYR A 89 -11.97 -2.25 2.03
N GLY A 90 -13.12 -2.19 1.33
CA GLY A 90 -13.19 -1.77 -0.07
C GLY A 90 -12.57 -2.80 -1.03
N PHE A 91 -11.26 -3.00 -0.93
CA PHE A 91 -10.50 -4.02 -1.67
C PHE A 91 -10.09 -5.18 -0.78
N HIS A 92 -9.78 -6.33 -1.39
CA HIS A 92 -9.12 -7.41 -0.67
C HIS A 92 -7.70 -6.99 -0.31
N VAL A 93 -7.25 -7.31 0.90
CA VAL A 93 -5.96 -6.93 1.49
C VAL A 93 -4.75 -7.17 0.59
N SER A 94 -4.82 -8.14 -0.34
CA SER A 94 -3.77 -8.39 -1.33
C SER A 94 -3.46 -7.17 -2.21
N GLU A 95 -4.47 -6.36 -2.55
CA GLU A 95 -4.31 -5.22 -3.47
C GLU A 95 -3.43 -4.11 -2.87
N PRO A 96 -3.75 -3.54 -1.67
CA PRO A 96 -2.88 -2.55 -1.05
C PRO A 96 -1.51 -3.14 -0.68
N LEU A 97 -1.43 -4.42 -0.28
CA LEU A 97 -0.13 -5.07 -0.03
C LEU A 97 0.78 -5.12 -1.27
N VAL A 98 0.25 -5.44 -2.44
CA VAL A 98 1.02 -5.46 -3.69
C VAL A 98 1.54 -4.06 -4.03
N VAL A 99 0.76 -3.02 -3.75
CA VAL A 99 1.21 -1.63 -3.91
C VAL A 99 2.38 -1.34 -2.95
N LEU A 100 2.27 -1.71 -1.68
CA LEU A 100 3.35 -1.56 -0.69
C LEU A 100 4.63 -2.28 -1.10
N VAL A 101 4.53 -3.51 -1.61
CA VAL A 101 5.70 -4.27 -2.12
C VAL A 101 6.48 -3.48 -3.17
N LYS A 102 5.79 -2.88 -4.14
CA LYS A 102 6.45 -2.08 -5.18
C LYS A 102 7.18 -0.88 -4.58
N LEU A 103 6.55 -0.20 -3.63
CA LEU A 103 7.11 0.98 -2.95
C LEU A 103 8.28 0.62 -2.04
N PHE A 104 8.31 -0.59 -1.49
CA PHE A 104 9.40 -1.09 -0.62
C PHE A 104 10.70 -1.37 -1.35
N SER A 105 10.72 -1.24 -2.68
CA SER A 105 11.96 -1.14 -3.45
C SER A 105 12.80 0.10 -3.07
N TYR A 106 12.22 1.05 -2.32
CA TYR A 106 12.88 2.28 -1.89
C TYR A 106 13.08 2.29 -0.36
N ASP A 107 14.34 2.25 0.07
CA ASP A 107 14.73 2.17 1.49
C ASP A 107 14.02 3.19 2.38
N ARG A 108 13.92 4.44 1.92
CA ARG A 108 13.27 5.54 2.66
C ARG A 108 11.77 5.37 2.82
N THR A 109 11.08 4.79 1.84
CA THR A 109 9.64 4.54 1.91
C THR A 109 9.36 3.39 2.87
N LEU A 110 10.19 2.36 2.81
CA LEU A 110 10.18 1.28 3.78
C LEU A 110 10.50 1.79 5.20
N ASP A 111 11.47 2.72 5.35
CA ASP A 111 11.84 3.30 6.65
C ASP A 111 10.64 3.98 7.27
N TYR A 112 9.99 4.84 6.46
CA TYR A 112 8.80 5.53 6.87
C TYR A 112 7.72 4.57 7.33
N ILE A 113 7.34 3.59 6.51
CA ILE A 113 6.22 2.70 6.84
C ILE A 113 6.50 1.85 8.09
N ILE A 114 7.72 1.36 8.25
CA ILE A 114 8.07 0.49 9.38
C ILE A 114 8.25 1.28 10.69
N GLN A 115 8.75 2.52 10.63
CA GLN A 115 9.21 3.26 11.82
C GLN A 115 8.38 4.50 12.16
N HIS A 116 7.64 5.05 11.20
CA HIS A 116 7.07 6.40 11.28
C HIS A 116 5.64 6.51 10.76
N ALA A 117 5.03 5.43 10.26
CA ALA A 117 3.66 5.47 9.79
C ALA A 117 2.70 5.91 10.90
N GLU A 118 1.78 6.81 10.57
CA GLU A 118 0.78 7.36 11.49
C GLU A 118 -0.57 6.70 11.21
N VAL A 119 -0.77 5.49 11.75
CA VAL A 119 -2.01 4.72 11.63
C VAL A 119 -2.58 4.45 13.03
N GLU A 120 -3.74 5.03 13.35
CA GLU A 120 -4.35 4.98 14.71
C GLU A 120 -4.47 3.55 15.25
N GLN A 121 -4.78 2.58 14.40
CA GLN A 121 -4.99 1.19 14.79
C GLN A 121 -3.68 0.48 15.17
N LEU A 122 -2.52 1.11 14.94
CA LEU A 122 -1.19 0.63 15.31
C LEU A 122 -0.63 1.30 16.58
N GLU A 123 -1.40 2.10 17.32
CA GLU A 123 -0.91 2.81 18.53
C GLU A 123 -0.23 1.91 19.58
N LYS A 124 -0.57 0.60 19.61
CA LYS A 124 -0.10 -0.37 20.62
C LYS A 124 0.85 -1.43 20.07
N THR A 125 1.18 -1.39 18.78
CA THR A 125 2.01 -2.40 18.12
C THR A 125 2.82 -1.77 17.00
N THR A 126 4.03 -2.23 16.75
CA THR A 126 4.79 -1.74 15.59
C THR A 126 4.18 -2.26 14.29
N THR A 127 4.40 -1.54 13.18
CA THR A 127 3.99 -2.01 11.84
C THR A 127 4.52 -3.42 11.56
N LEU A 128 5.75 -3.71 11.97
CA LEU A 128 6.37 -5.02 11.74
C LEU A 128 5.71 -6.13 12.57
N GLU A 129 5.42 -5.87 13.85
CA GLU A 129 4.69 -6.81 14.71
C GLU A 129 3.29 -7.10 14.13
N PHE A 130 2.56 -6.05 13.75
CA PHE A 130 1.28 -6.20 13.06
C PHE A 130 1.39 -7.09 11.81
N LEU A 131 2.38 -6.85 10.94
CA LEU A 131 2.54 -7.63 9.71
C LEU A 131 2.88 -9.10 10.00
N LEU A 132 3.68 -9.38 11.04
CA LEU A 132 4.04 -10.75 11.46
C LEU A 132 2.82 -11.50 12.03
N ASP A 133 2.03 -10.83 12.88
CA ASP A 133 0.80 -11.38 13.43
C ASP A 133 -0.22 -11.65 12.33
N PHE A 134 -0.37 -10.69 11.41
CA PHE A 134 -1.24 -10.84 10.26
C PHE A 134 -0.82 -12.00 9.36
N PHE A 135 0.48 -12.11 9.03
CA PHE A 135 1.02 -13.24 8.27
C PHE A 135 0.67 -14.58 8.91
N SER A 136 0.88 -14.70 10.22
CA SER A 136 0.63 -15.94 10.98
C SER A 136 -0.86 -16.30 10.98
N LYS A 137 -1.73 -15.33 11.28
CA LYS A 137 -3.19 -15.49 11.26
C LYS A 137 -3.67 -15.90 9.87
N TYR A 138 -3.30 -15.15 8.83
CA TYR A 138 -3.77 -15.35 7.47
C TYR A 138 -3.30 -16.68 6.87
N TYR A 139 -2.05 -17.07 7.16
CA TYR A 139 -1.52 -18.37 6.74
C TYR A 139 -2.32 -19.54 7.33
N ALA A 140 -2.73 -19.45 8.59
CA ALA A 140 -3.45 -20.51 9.29
C ALA A 140 -4.92 -20.63 8.86
N THR A 141 -5.56 -19.53 8.45
CA THR A 141 -7.03 -19.48 8.28
C THR A 141 -7.48 -19.65 6.83
N VAL A 142 -6.72 -19.17 5.85
CA VAL A 142 -7.14 -19.21 4.44
C VAL A 142 -6.73 -20.52 3.79
N LYS A 143 -7.49 -21.03 2.81
CA LYS A 143 -7.15 -22.31 2.13
C LYS A 143 -5.98 -22.15 1.17
N HIS A 144 -5.16 -23.19 1.03
CA HIS A 144 -3.95 -23.15 0.20
C HIS A 144 -4.21 -23.03 -1.31
N ASP A 145 -5.39 -23.43 -1.77
CA ASP A 145 -5.81 -23.35 -3.18
C ASP A 145 -6.39 -21.99 -3.57
N ASP A 146 -6.57 -21.06 -2.62
CA ASP A 146 -7.06 -19.72 -2.89
C ASP A 146 -5.95 -18.85 -3.55
N PRO A 147 -6.14 -18.37 -4.79
CA PRO A 147 -5.19 -17.49 -5.46
C PRO A 147 -4.92 -16.18 -4.71
N LEU A 148 -5.92 -15.66 -3.99
CA LEU A 148 -5.76 -14.48 -3.15
C LEU A 148 -4.87 -14.78 -1.95
N LYS A 149 -4.94 -16.00 -1.40
CA LYS A 149 -4.01 -16.42 -0.35
C LYS A 149 -2.57 -16.35 -0.84
N LEU A 150 -2.29 -16.96 -1.99
CA LEU A 150 -0.94 -16.99 -2.55
C LEU A 150 -0.43 -15.57 -2.81
N THR A 151 -1.28 -14.69 -3.33
CA THR A 151 -0.94 -13.30 -3.63
C THR A 151 -0.59 -12.52 -2.35
N THR A 152 -1.45 -12.58 -1.33
CA THR A 152 -1.22 -11.93 -0.02
C THR A 152 0.06 -12.45 0.65
N MET A 153 0.24 -13.77 0.70
CA MET A 153 1.41 -14.39 1.32
C MET A 153 2.70 -14.02 0.59
N THR A 154 2.67 -14.00 -0.75
CA THR A 154 3.82 -13.57 -1.56
C THR A 154 4.17 -12.11 -1.29
N ALA A 155 3.16 -11.24 -1.18
CA ALA A 155 3.37 -9.83 -0.89
C ALA A 155 3.99 -9.63 0.50
N LEU A 156 3.46 -10.30 1.54
CA LEU A 156 4.02 -10.25 2.89
C LEU A 156 5.46 -10.80 2.95
N CYS A 157 5.74 -11.92 2.28
CA CYS A 157 7.11 -12.45 2.18
C CYS A 157 8.07 -11.45 1.51
N ASN A 158 7.64 -10.78 0.43
CA ASN A 158 8.45 -9.76 -0.23
C ASN A 158 8.71 -8.56 0.69
N ILE A 159 7.70 -8.15 1.47
CA ILE A 159 7.85 -7.11 2.48
C ILE A 159 8.90 -7.51 3.52
N PHE A 160 8.79 -8.70 4.10
CA PHE A 160 9.76 -9.19 5.09
C PHE A 160 11.16 -9.35 4.51
N TRP A 161 11.26 -9.80 3.25
CA TRP A 161 12.53 -9.85 2.54
C TRP A 161 13.15 -8.45 2.45
N SER A 162 12.42 -7.44 1.99
CA SER A 162 12.89 -6.06 1.92
C SER A 162 13.31 -5.52 3.30
N VAL A 163 12.55 -5.83 4.36
CA VAL A 163 12.91 -5.47 5.74
C VAL A 163 14.22 -6.15 6.16
N SER A 164 14.38 -7.44 5.87
CA SER A 164 15.58 -8.23 6.26
C SER A 164 16.88 -7.73 5.62
N LEU A 165 16.78 -7.05 4.47
CA LEU A 165 17.94 -6.48 3.79
C LEU A 165 18.49 -5.22 4.48
N ARG A 166 17.79 -4.67 5.48
CA ARG A 166 18.21 -3.47 6.18
C ARG A 166 19.47 -3.71 7.02
N PRO A 167 20.42 -2.74 7.04
CA PRO A 167 21.63 -2.86 7.84
C PRO A 167 21.35 -3.16 9.32
N GLN A 168 20.31 -2.57 9.91
CA GLN A 168 19.94 -2.75 11.32
C GLN A 168 19.53 -4.19 11.70
N TYR A 169 19.18 -5.03 10.71
CA TYR A 169 18.80 -6.44 10.92
C TYR A 169 19.83 -7.42 10.36
N LYS A 170 20.87 -6.92 9.67
CA LYS A 170 22.03 -7.72 9.29
C LYS A 170 22.96 -7.75 10.49
N GLN A 171 22.88 -8.81 11.29
CA GLN A 171 23.92 -9.11 12.28
C GLN A 171 25.24 -9.32 11.53
N GLU A 172 26.25 -8.51 11.85
CA GLU A 172 27.66 -8.80 11.52
C GLU A 172 28.22 -9.87 12.44
#